data_AF-A0AAQ3RAB4-F1
#
_entry.id   AF-A0AAQ3RAB4-F1
#
_cell.length_a   1.000
_cell.length_b   1.000
_cell.length_c   1.000
_cell.angle_alpha   90.00
_cell.angle_beta   90.00
_cell.angle_gamma   90.00
#
_symmetry.space_group_name_H-M   'P 1'
#
loop_
_entity.id
_entity.type
_entity.pdbx_description
1 polymer ?
#
loop_
_entity_poly.entity_id
_entity_poly.type
_entity_poly.pdbx_seq_one_letter_code
_entity_poly.pdbx_strand_id
1 'polypeptide(L)'
;MSFNAGYGLNSVSTDQAPRLHAYLNDPDTEAEESWMMGASEAADDWCRSNWGKIPGTYAAHCRNWGDHTTTTSKIHRCWNKEIVKPMIHDLEAPWNRHVIEMKAFLETRRDGLEECFEKAMRSIIALKNDVPFDREGFSSVQTLITTLLNRKAMLCTETLGIMNEFQNAVVELGNTSLLSSVRTSFIGKYMKSTYEKAAEANGDGLYQRLKELINGKVKQNPDLFNNIRLQLEDEYRKLTLDAGTKIQASNEKHFRAIRTALDILRTKNAAVEGERNSTFRDRMRKQVLDAQPILRKIEECIAK
;
A
#
# COMPACT_ATOMS: atom_id res chain seq x y z
N MET A 1 -20.63 -0.14 36.56
CA MET A 1 -19.95 1.04 35.98
C MET A 1 -19.55 0.68 34.56
N SER A 2 -20.40 1.09 33.61
CA SER A 2 -20.24 0.81 32.18
C SER A 2 -19.14 1.69 31.60
N PHE A 3 -18.09 1.09 31.05
CA PHE A 3 -17.07 1.81 30.30
C PHE A 3 -17.52 1.93 28.84
N ASN A 4 -17.73 3.19 28.45
CA ASN A 4 -18.09 3.63 27.12
C ASN A 4 -16.91 3.34 26.16
N ALA A 5 -17.04 2.30 25.34
CA ALA A 5 -16.10 2.01 24.26
C ALA A 5 -16.50 2.83 23.03
N GLY A 6 -15.97 4.05 22.94
CA GLY A 6 -16.29 4.95 21.85
C GLY A 6 -15.19 5.97 21.66
N TYR A 7 -13.99 5.56 21.23
CA TYR A 7 -12.99 6.45 20.67
C TYR A 7 -12.06 5.69 19.71
N GLY A 8 -12.06 6.10 18.44
CA GLY A 8 -10.80 6.23 17.69
C GLY A 8 -10.47 5.23 16.57
N LEU A 9 -11.41 4.86 15.69
CA LEU A 9 -11.05 4.37 14.35
C LEU A 9 -11.29 5.41 13.23
N ASN A 10 -11.63 6.65 13.60
CA ASN A 10 -11.95 7.74 12.66
C ASN A 10 -10.89 8.85 12.61
N SER A 11 -9.60 8.51 12.65
CA SER A 11 -8.57 9.50 12.34
C SER A 11 -7.28 8.86 11.84
N VAL A 12 -7.35 8.07 10.75
CA VAL A 12 -6.30 8.26 9.76
C VAL A 12 -6.54 9.66 9.23
N SER A 13 -5.75 10.62 9.69
CA SER A 13 -5.84 12.01 9.25
C SER A 13 -5.78 12.02 7.73
N THR A 14 -6.93 12.27 7.11
CA THR A 14 -7.11 12.45 5.66
C THR A 14 -6.30 13.62 5.11
N ASP A 15 -5.69 14.43 5.98
CA ASP A 15 -4.85 15.59 5.63
C ASP A 15 -3.42 15.24 5.18
N GLN A 16 -3.01 13.96 5.26
CA GLN A 16 -1.66 13.53 4.84
C GLN A 16 -1.65 12.34 3.88
N ALA A 17 -2.81 11.98 3.31
CA ALA A 17 -2.81 11.09 2.16
C ALA A 17 -2.10 11.82 0.99
N PRO A 18 -1.10 11.21 0.32
CA PRO A 18 -0.40 11.90 -0.75
C PRO A 18 -1.40 12.24 -1.87
N ARG A 19 -1.09 13.30 -2.63
CA ARG A 19 -1.98 14.02 -3.56
C ARG A 19 -2.80 13.17 -4.53
N LEU A 20 -2.43 11.92 -4.75
CA LEU A 20 -3.20 10.95 -5.50
C LEU A 20 -4.62 10.74 -4.91
N HIS A 21 -4.81 10.81 -3.59
CA HIS A 21 -6.15 10.73 -2.99
C HIS A 21 -7.02 11.94 -3.38
N ALA A 22 -6.45 13.14 -3.53
CA ALA A 22 -7.20 14.31 -4.02
C ALA A 22 -7.47 14.21 -5.53
N TYR A 23 -6.49 13.74 -6.32
CA TYR A 23 -6.61 13.60 -7.77
C TYR A 23 -7.56 12.46 -8.20
N LEU A 24 -7.69 11.41 -7.37
CA LEU A 24 -8.62 10.30 -7.61
C LEU A 24 -10.05 10.62 -7.15
N ASN A 25 -10.23 11.46 -6.11
CA ASN A 25 -11.56 11.76 -5.54
C ASN A 25 -12.23 13.02 -6.12
N ASP A 26 -11.50 13.90 -6.79
CA ASP A 26 -12.05 15.09 -7.45
C ASP A 26 -11.68 15.04 -8.94
N PRO A 27 -12.44 14.29 -9.76
CA PRO A 27 -12.13 14.13 -11.17
C PRO A 27 -12.32 15.48 -11.85
N ASP A 28 -11.26 15.96 -12.48
CA ASP A 28 -11.38 16.97 -13.50
C ASP A 28 -12.20 16.33 -14.64
N THR A 29 -13.50 16.63 -14.70
CA THR A 29 -14.41 16.06 -15.71
C THR A 29 -13.90 16.28 -17.13
N GLU A 30 -13.10 17.34 -17.34
CA GLU A 30 -12.44 17.62 -18.61
C GLU A 30 -11.36 16.57 -18.98
N ALA A 31 -10.66 15.99 -18.00
CA ALA A 31 -9.65 14.96 -18.23
C ALA A 31 -10.27 13.63 -18.68
N GLU A 32 -11.34 13.18 -18.02
CA GLU A 32 -12.05 11.95 -18.42
C GLU A 32 -12.66 12.08 -19.82
N GLU A 33 -13.24 13.24 -20.14
CA GLU A 33 -13.75 13.54 -21.48
C GLU A 33 -12.64 13.51 -22.55
N SER A 34 -11.48 14.11 -22.25
CA SER A 34 -10.30 14.06 -23.11
C SER A 34 -9.80 12.63 -23.34
N TRP A 35 -9.77 11.80 -22.29
CA TRP A 35 -9.37 10.39 -22.40
C TRP A 35 -10.34 9.59 -23.26
N MET A 36 -11.64 9.79 -23.06
CA MET A 36 -12.70 9.19 -23.89
C MET A 36 -12.57 9.61 -25.36
N MET A 37 -12.28 10.88 -25.62
CA MET A 37 -12.07 11.39 -26.97
C MET A 37 -10.87 10.71 -27.65
N GLY A 38 -9.72 10.65 -26.98
CA GLY A 38 -8.53 10.01 -27.53
C GLY A 38 -8.69 8.49 -27.74
N ALA A 39 -9.39 7.80 -26.84
CA ALA A 39 -9.75 6.39 -27.02
C ALA A 39 -10.67 6.19 -28.24
N SER A 40 -11.64 7.09 -28.43
CA SER A 40 -12.54 7.08 -29.59
C SER A 40 -11.81 7.36 -30.91
N GLU A 41 -10.86 8.30 -30.91
CA GLU A 41 -10.00 8.56 -32.07
C GLU A 41 -9.13 7.36 -32.44
N ALA A 42 -8.56 6.67 -31.44
CA ALA A 42 -7.82 5.43 -31.68
C ALA A 42 -8.71 4.37 -32.33
N ALA A 43 -9.91 4.15 -31.80
CA ALA A 43 -10.88 3.19 -32.37
C ALA A 43 -11.27 3.54 -33.81
N ASP A 44 -11.42 4.82 -34.11
CA ASP A 44 -11.69 5.31 -35.46
C ASP A 44 -10.51 5.10 -36.42
N ASP A 45 -9.27 5.34 -35.98
CA ASP A 45 -8.07 5.04 -36.76
C ASP A 45 -8.01 3.55 -37.12
N TRP A 46 -8.33 2.65 -36.19
CA TRP A 46 -8.38 1.21 -36.48
C TRP A 46 -9.37 0.84 -37.57
N CYS A 47 -10.44 1.62 -37.75
CA CYS A 47 -11.45 1.35 -38.77
C CYS A 47 -11.14 2.00 -40.11
N ARG A 48 -10.50 3.18 -40.10
CA ARG A 48 -10.23 4.01 -41.28
C ARG A 48 -8.87 3.70 -41.93
N SER A 49 -7.92 3.21 -41.15
CA SER A 49 -6.57 2.89 -41.61
C SER A 49 -6.56 1.76 -42.65
N ASN A 50 -5.51 1.72 -43.47
CA ASN A 50 -5.37 0.73 -44.54
C ASN A 50 -5.25 -0.71 -44.02
N TRP A 51 -4.64 -0.91 -42.84
CA TRP A 51 -4.58 -2.22 -42.19
C TRP A 51 -5.93 -2.59 -41.55
N GLY A 52 -6.61 -1.59 -41.00
CA GLY A 52 -7.96 -1.70 -40.46
C GLY A 52 -8.95 -2.24 -41.46
N LYS A 53 -8.83 -1.81 -42.73
CA LYS A 53 -9.62 -2.22 -43.91
C LYS A 53 -9.43 -3.68 -44.34
N ILE A 54 -8.38 -4.35 -43.88
CA ILE A 54 -8.10 -5.75 -44.23
C ILE A 54 -8.80 -6.67 -43.21
N PRO A 55 -9.81 -7.46 -43.61
CA PRO A 55 -10.57 -8.27 -42.66
C PRO A 55 -9.73 -9.26 -41.85
N GLY A 56 -8.76 -9.91 -42.51
CA GLY A 56 -7.87 -10.87 -41.86
C GLY A 56 -6.99 -10.23 -40.79
N THR A 57 -6.53 -9.01 -41.02
CA THR A 57 -5.69 -8.25 -40.08
C THR A 57 -6.48 -7.82 -38.84
N TYR A 58 -7.66 -7.23 -39.02
CA TYR A 58 -8.50 -6.80 -37.91
C TYR A 58 -8.92 -7.99 -37.03
N ALA A 59 -9.30 -9.10 -37.66
CA ALA A 59 -9.62 -10.35 -36.95
C ALA A 59 -8.40 -10.92 -36.20
N ALA A 60 -7.19 -10.79 -36.76
CA ALA A 60 -5.97 -11.23 -36.09
C ALA A 60 -5.66 -10.40 -34.84
N HIS A 61 -5.87 -9.08 -34.85
CA HIS A 61 -5.79 -8.27 -33.64
C HIS A 61 -6.80 -8.72 -32.58
N CYS A 62 -8.05 -9.01 -32.98
CA CYS A 62 -9.07 -9.49 -32.06
C CYS A 62 -8.65 -10.82 -31.38
N ARG A 63 -8.14 -11.78 -32.15
CA ARG A 63 -7.68 -13.09 -31.63
C ARG A 63 -6.44 -12.98 -30.74
N ASN A 64 -5.62 -11.96 -30.95
CA ASN A 64 -4.41 -11.70 -30.18
C ASN A 64 -4.60 -10.58 -29.14
N TRP A 65 -5.82 -10.42 -28.60
CA TRP A 65 -6.09 -9.50 -27.48
C TRP A 65 -5.72 -8.03 -27.74
N GLY A 66 -5.85 -7.61 -29.00
CA GLY A 66 -5.50 -6.28 -29.47
C GLY A 66 -4.00 -6.06 -29.74
N ASP A 67 -3.16 -7.06 -29.47
CA ASP A 67 -1.71 -7.01 -29.65
C ASP A 67 -1.28 -7.90 -30.82
N HIS A 68 -0.97 -7.28 -31.96
CA HIS A 68 -0.55 -8.03 -33.13
C HIS A 68 0.40 -7.25 -34.03
N THR A 69 1.26 -8.00 -34.72
CA THR A 69 2.17 -7.48 -35.73
C THR A 69 1.72 -7.96 -37.10
N THR A 70 1.42 -7.02 -37.99
CA THR A 70 0.98 -7.34 -39.34
C THR A 70 2.19 -7.70 -40.22
N THR A 71 2.17 -8.88 -40.84
CA THR A 71 3.29 -9.42 -41.63
C THR A 71 3.65 -8.57 -42.85
N THR A 72 2.68 -7.94 -43.51
CA THR A 72 2.91 -7.18 -44.75
C THR A 72 3.62 -5.84 -44.52
N SER A 73 3.40 -5.19 -43.38
CA SER A 73 3.99 -3.87 -43.07
C SER A 73 4.97 -3.90 -41.90
N LYS A 74 5.13 -5.04 -41.21
CA LYS A 74 5.89 -5.19 -39.95
C LYS A 74 5.52 -4.17 -38.87
N ILE A 75 4.31 -3.59 -38.97
CA ILE A 75 3.80 -2.65 -37.98
C ILE A 75 3.20 -3.47 -36.84
N HIS A 76 3.72 -3.22 -35.64
CA HIS A 76 3.16 -3.72 -34.39
C HIS A 76 2.19 -2.68 -33.83
N ARG A 77 0.98 -3.10 -33.45
CA ARG A 77 -0.02 -2.25 -32.79
C ARG A 77 -0.53 -2.98 -31.55
N CYS A 78 -0.77 -2.21 -30.49
CA CYS A 78 -1.37 -2.69 -29.25
C CYS A 78 -2.58 -1.80 -28.96
N TRP A 79 -3.78 -2.28 -29.28
CA TRP A 79 -5.02 -1.51 -29.13
C TRP A 79 -5.25 -1.07 -27.68
N ASN A 80 -4.96 -1.92 -26.71
CA ASN A 80 -5.04 -1.54 -25.29
C ASN A 80 -4.14 -0.33 -25.00
N LYS A 81 -2.89 -0.32 -25.49
CA LYS A 81 -1.97 0.81 -25.33
C LYS A 81 -2.51 2.07 -25.95
N GLU A 82 -3.12 1.95 -27.12
CA GLU A 82 -3.67 3.08 -27.87
C GLU A 82 -4.92 3.66 -27.20
N ILE A 83 -5.78 2.82 -26.60
CA ILE A 83 -6.96 3.25 -25.82
C ILE A 83 -6.54 4.10 -24.62
N VAL A 84 -5.62 3.59 -23.79
CA VAL A 84 -5.25 4.27 -22.54
C VAL A 84 -4.14 5.30 -22.72
N LYS A 85 -3.67 5.55 -23.94
CA LYS A 85 -2.56 6.48 -24.19
C LYS A 85 -2.80 7.88 -23.59
N PRO A 86 -3.97 8.52 -23.75
CA PRO A 86 -4.21 9.84 -23.15
C PRO A 86 -4.17 9.78 -21.61
N MET A 87 -4.82 8.78 -21.03
CA MET A 87 -4.82 8.55 -19.58
C MET A 87 -3.40 8.33 -19.04
N ILE A 88 -2.59 7.50 -19.70
CA ILE A 88 -1.20 7.26 -19.28
C ILE A 88 -0.39 8.55 -19.34
N HIS A 89 -0.54 9.32 -20.43
CA HIS A 89 0.17 10.59 -20.59
C HIS A 89 -0.11 11.54 -19.41
N ASP A 90 -1.37 11.62 -18.98
CA ASP A 90 -1.76 12.52 -17.89
C ASP A 90 -1.41 11.97 -16.50
N LEU A 91 -1.46 10.65 -16.32
CA LEU A 91 -1.24 10.00 -15.03
C LEU A 91 0.22 9.65 -14.73
N GLU A 92 1.09 9.50 -15.73
CA GLU A 92 2.47 9.03 -15.52
C GLU A 92 3.26 9.95 -14.57
N ALA A 93 3.24 11.26 -14.80
CA ALA A 93 3.95 12.20 -13.96
C ALA A 93 3.35 12.33 -12.54
N PRO A 94 2.03 12.49 -12.35
CA PRO A 94 1.39 12.45 -11.03
C PRO A 94 1.67 11.16 -10.26
N TRP A 95 1.61 10.00 -10.93
CA TRP A 95 1.88 8.71 -10.32
C TRP A 95 3.33 8.59 -9.84
N ASN A 96 4.29 8.96 -10.69
CA ASN A 96 5.70 8.94 -10.32
C ASN A 96 5.99 9.89 -9.15
N ARG A 97 5.33 11.06 -9.12
CA ARG A 97 5.42 11.99 -7.99
C ARG A 97 4.86 11.35 -6.71
N HIS A 98 3.70 10.71 -6.78
CA HIS A 98 3.08 10.01 -5.65
C HIS A 98 4.01 8.93 -5.08
N VAL A 99 4.65 8.12 -5.93
CA VAL A 99 5.62 7.10 -5.51
C VAL A 99 6.80 7.74 -4.76
N ILE A 100 7.32 8.88 -5.23
CA ILE A 100 8.41 9.60 -4.57
C ILE A 100 7.96 10.19 -3.22
N GLU A 101 6.81 10.86 -3.19
CA GLU A 101 6.24 11.46 -1.97
C GLU A 101 5.96 10.39 -0.91
N MET A 102 5.40 9.25 -1.33
CA MET A 102 5.15 8.09 -0.46
C MET A 102 6.46 7.52 0.10
N LYS A 103 7.50 7.37 -0.72
CA LYS A 103 8.82 6.91 -0.25
C LYS A 103 9.38 7.85 0.82
N ALA A 104 9.36 9.16 0.58
CA ALA A 104 9.84 10.15 1.53
C ALA A 104 9.03 10.15 2.84
N PHE A 105 7.71 9.96 2.74
CA PHE A 105 6.84 9.81 3.91
C PHE A 105 7.22 8.58 4.73
N LEU A 106 7.42 7.42 4.10
CA LEU A 106 7.83 6.19 4.77
C LEU A 106 9.21 6.31 5.44
N GLU A 107 10.17 6.96 4.78
CA GLU A 107 11.50 7.26 5.34
C GLU A 107 11.40 8.16 6.58
N THR A 108 10.56 9.21 6.52
CA THR A 108 10.31 10.10 7.66
C THR A 108 9.68 9.35 8.84
N ARG A 109 8.72 8.45 8.56
CA ARG A 109 8.08 7.63 9.59
C ARG A 109 9.04 6.62 10.22
N ARG A 110 9.95 6.03 9.43
CA ARG A 110 11.06 5.22 9.94
C ARG A 110 11.92 6.01 10.93
N ASP A 111 12.39 7.19 10.54
CA ASP A 111 13.30 7.99 11.36
C ASP A 111 12.62 8.42 12.66
N GLY A 112 11.33 8.76 12.60
CA GLY A 112 10.52 9.06 13.78
C GLY A 112 10.36 7.85 14.72
N LEU A 113 10.16 6.65 14.20
CA LEU A 113 10.09 5.42 15.00
C LEU A 113 11.41 5.17 15.74
N GLU A 114 12.54 5.30 15.03
CA GLU A 114 13.87 5.13 15.61
C GLU A 114 14.15 6.16 16.71
N GLU A 115 13.82 7.43 16.48
CA GLU A 115 13.97 8.50 17.46
C GLU A 115 13.14 8.25 18.73
N CYS A 116 11.89 7.79 18.58
CA CYS A 116 11.02 7.45 19.72
C CYS A 116 11.64 6.36 20.59
N PHE A 117 12.19 5.32 19.97
CA PHE A 117 12.88 4.27 20.68
C PHE A 117 14.19 4.73 21.33
N GLU A 118 14.98 5.59 20.68
CA GLU A 118 16.19 6.16 21.27
C GLU A 118 15.88 7.04 22.50
N LYS A 119 14.80 7.84 22.44
CA LYS A 119 14.32 8.60 23.61
C LYS A 119 13.92 7.66 24.75
N ALA A 120 13.18 6.60 24.45
CA ALA A 120 12.77 5.60 25.43
C ALA A 120 13.95 4.89 26.09
N MET A 121 14.93 4.45 25.29
CA MET A 121 16.11 3.75 25.79
C MET A 121 16.98 4.63 26.67
N ARG A 122 17.16 5.91 26.33
CA ARG A 122 17.91 6.87 27.17
C ARG A 122 17.34 6.98 28.57
N SER A 123 16.01 7.04 28.71
CA SER A 123 15.35 7.08 30.02
C SER A 123 15.60 5.81 30.84
N ILE A 124 15.63 4.64 30.20
CA ILE A 124 15.87 3.35 30.88
C ILE A 124 17.34 3.19 31.28
N ILE A 125 18.28 3.67 30.45
CA ILE A 125 19.70 3.69 30.77
C ILE A 125 19.98 4.69 31.91
N ALA A 126 19.32 5.85 31.95
CA ALA A 126 19.45 6.77 33.07
C ALA A 126 19.01 6.12 34.40
N LEU A 127 17.91 5.36 34.39
CA LEU A 127 17.46 4.58 35.55
C LEU A 127 18.48 3.54 36.03
N LYS A 128 19.38 3.05 35.16
CA LYS A 128 20.47 2.13 35.54
C LYS A 128 21.55 2.82 36.38
N ASN A 129 21.81 4.11 36.14
CA ASN A 129 22.89 4.84 36.81
C ASN A 129 22.51 5.33 38.22
N ASP A 130 21.22 5.41 38.55
CA ASP A 130 20.72 5.94 39.83
C ASP A 130 20.47 4.87 40.92
N VAL A 131 20.83 3.60 40.69
CA VAL A 131 20.50 2.49 41.61
C VAL A 131 21.75 1.98 42.35
N PRO A 132 21.76 1.94 43.69
CA PRO A 132 22.80 1.26 44.47
C PRO A 132 22.70 -0.27 44.27
N PHE A 133 23.81 -0.86 43.82
CA PHE A 133 23.92 -2.21 43.28
C PHE A 133 23.94 -3.33 44.34
N ASP A 134 23.04 -4.32 44.20
CA ASP A 134 23.27 -5.72 44.62
C ASP A 134 23.29 -6.64 43.38
N ARG A 135 23.92 -7.84 43.49
CA ARG A 135 24.20 -8.71 42.34
C ARG A 135 22.96 -9.28 41.66
N GLU A 136 21.86 -9.50 42.39
CA GLU A 136 20.64 -10.13 41.87
C GLU A 136 19.72 -9.13 41.15
N GLY A 137 19.57 -7.91 41.69
CA GLY A 137 18.85 -6.81 41.03
C GLY A 137 19.47 -6.43 39.67
N PHE A 138 20.80 -6.54 39.56
CA PHE A 138 21.53 -6.30 38.31
C PHE A 138 21.12 -7.24 37.17
N SER A 139 20.91 -8.54 37.46
CA SER A 139 20.59 -9.53 36.42
C SER A 139 19.19 -9.31 35.81
N SER A 140 18.24 -8.88 36.63
CA SER A 140 16.84 -8.68 36.23
C SER A 140 16.67 -7.41 35.40
N VAL A 141 17.30 -6.30 35.81
CA VAL A 141 17.31 -5.04 35.04
C VAL A 141 18.08 -5.20 33.71
N GLN A 142 19.20 -5.92 33.73
CA GLN A 142 19.95 -6.21 32.51
C GLN A 142 19.13 -7.07 31.52
N THR A 143 18.36 -8.04 32.02
CA THR A 143 17.44 -8.85 31.19
C THR A 143 16.33 -8.00 30.57
N LEU A 144 15.79 -7.03 31.31
CA LEU A 144 14.81 -6.07 30.78
C LEU A 144 15.40 -5.24 29.64
N ILE A 145 16.56 -4.64 29.88
CA ILE A 145 17.25 -3.79 28.89
C ILE A 145 17.52 -4.58 27.61
N THR A 146 18.07 -5.79 27.73
CA THR A 146 18.31 -6.68 26.59
C THR A 146 17.01 -7.03 25.86
N THR A 147 15.94 -7.33 26.60
CA THR A 147 14.64 -7.65 26.00
C THR A 147 14.06 -6.47 25.22
N LEU A 148 14.14 -5.26 25.78
CA LEU A 148 13.69 -4.03 25.14
C LEU A 148 14.48 -3.71 23.89
N LEU A 149 15.82 -3.81 23.95
CA LEU A 149 16.70 -3.61 22.80
C LEU A 149 16.39 -4.61 21.68
N ASN A 150 16.22 -5.88 22.02
CA ASN A 150 15.89 -6.91 21.04
C ASN A 150 14.51 -6.66 20.41
N ARG A 151 13.49 -6.31 21.21
CA ARG A 151 12.14 -6.03 20.71
C ARG A 151 12.08 -4.75 19.88
N LYS A 152 12.85 -3.72 20.24
CA LYS A 152 13.07 -2.54 19.40
C LYS A 152 13.60 -2.95 18.03
N ALA A 153 14.72 -3.66 18.00
CA ALA A 153 15.36 -4.06 16.75
C ALA A 153 14.39 -4.86 15.87
N MET A 154 13.71 -5.85 16.45
CA MET A 154 12.72 -6.65 15.72
C MET A 154 11.55 -5.80 15.20
N LEU A 155 10.98 -4.90 16.02
CA LEU A 155 9.87 -4.07 15.59
C LEU A 155 10.26 -3.12 14.46
N CYS A 156 11.44 -2.50 14.55
CA CYS A 156 11.96 -1.64 13.49
C CYS A 156 12.16 -2.44 12.19
N THR A 157 12.81 -3.61 12.26
CA THR A 157 13.04 -4.46 11.08
C THR A 157 11.73 -4.97 10.47
N GLU A 158 10.77 -5.43 11.27
CA GLU A 158 9.48 -5.93 10.77
C GLU A 158 8.67 -4.78 10.13
N THR A 159 8.60 -3.62 10.78
CA THR A 159 7.92 -2.43 10.23
C THR A 159 8.56 -1.98 8.91
N LEU A 160 9.90 -1.95 8.85
CA LEU A 160 10.64 -1.62 7.63
C LEU A 160 10.36 -2.60 6.49
N GLY A 161 10.30 -3.90 6.80
CA GLY A 161 9.94 -4.93 5.82
C GLY A 161 8.56 -4.67 5.23
N ILE A 162 7.56 -4.40 6.08
CA ILE A 162 6.18 -4.11 5.66
C ILE A 162 6.11 -2.84 4.80
N MET A 163 6.81 -1.77 5.19
CA MET A 163 6.85 -0.53 4.41
C MET A 163 7.47 -0.72 3.02
N ASN A 164 8.55 -1.50 2.93
CA ASN A 164 9.18 -1.84 1.65
C ASN A 164 8.28 -2.72 0.77
N GLU A 165 7.61 -3.71 1.36
CA GLU A 165 6.61 -4.54 0.64
C GLU A 165 5.50 -3.67 0.06
N PHE A 166 4.94 -2.77 0.87
CA PHE A 166 3.90 -1.84 0.43
C PHE A 166 4.39 -0.92 -0.69
N GLN A 167 5.58 -0.34 -0.56
CA GLN A 167 6.16 0.50 -1.60
C GLN A 167 6.35 -0.25 -2.92
N ASN A 168 6.89 -1.47 -2.86
CA ASN A 168 7.08 -2.30 -4.05
C ASN A 168 5.75 -2.65 -4.71
N ALA A 169 4.74 -3.00 -3.91
CA ALA A 169 3.40 -3.33 -4.41
C ALA A 169 2.73 -2.11 -5.09
N VAL A 170 2.90 -0.90 -4.54
CA VAL A 170 2.40 0.32 -5.19
C VAL A 170 3.14 0.57 -6.50
N VAL A 171 4.48 0.46 -6.55
CA VAL A 171 5.23 0.60 -7.81
C VAL A 171 4.75 -0.42 -8.86
N GLU A 172 4.55 -1.67 -8.44
CA GLU A 172 4.04 -2.74 -9.30
C GLU A 172 2.62 -2.45 -9.81
N LEU A 173 1.72 -1.96 -8.97
CA LEU A 173 0.36 -1.55 -9.34
C LEU A 173 0.37 -0.54 -10.48
N GLY A 174 1.26 0.46 -10.41
CA GLY A 174 1.46 1.43 -11.48
C GLY A 174 1.98 0.79 -12.76
N ASN A 175 3.11 0.09 -12.68
CA ASN A 175 3.84 -0.40 -13.85
C ASN A 175 3.14 -1.55 -14.58
N THR A 176 2.40 -2.39 -13.87
CA THR A 176 1.84 -3.64 -14.42
C THR A 176 0.33 -3.57 -14.64
N SER A 177 -0.39 -2.74 -13.88
CA SER A 177 -1.85 -2.72 -13.89
C SER A 177 -2.42 -1.42 -14.46
N LEU A 178 -1.95 -0.26 -13.99
CA LEU A 178 -2.48 1.04 -14.41
C LEU A 178 -1.88 1.53 -15.74
N LEU A 179 -0.55 1.64 -15.79
CA LEU A 179 0.19 2.23 -16.93
C LEU A 179 0.57 1.18 -17.98
N SER A 180 0.16 -0.08 -17.78
CA SER A 180 0.44 -1.16 -18.70
C SER A 180 -0.70 -1.40 -19.68
N SER A 181 -0.34 -1.87 -20.86
CA SER A 181 -1.26 -2.24 -21.93
C SER A 181 -1.44 -3.76 -22.09
N VAL A 182 -0.75 -4.54 -21.25
CA VAL A 182 -0.80 -6.01 -21.31
C VAL A 182 -2.19 -6.53 -20.96
N ARG A 183 -2.49 -7.76 -21.39
CA ARG A 183 -3.79 -8.42 -21.16
C ARG A 183 -4.22 -8.46 -19.68
N THR A 184 -3.28 -8.50 -18.75
CA THR A 184 -3.56 -8.55 -17.30
C THR A 184 -3.72 -7.18 -16.65
N SER A 185 -3.48 -6.09 -17.37
CA SER A 185 -3.67 -4.73 -16.86
C SER A 185 -5.15 -4.38 -16.72
N PHE A 186 -5.49 -3.22 -16.16
CA PHE A 186 -6.88 -2.81 -15.99
C PHE A 186 -7.62 -2.71 -17.33
N ILE A 187 -7.01 -2.07 -18.33
CA ILE A 187 -7.59 -2.04 -19.68
C ILE A 187 -7.64 -3.43 -20.32
N GLY A 188 -6.63 -4.26 -20.11
CA GLY A 188 -6.62 -5.64 -20.63
C GLY A 188 -7.76 -6.48 -20.05
N LYS A 189 -7.98 -6.41 -18.73
CA LYS A 189 -9.10 -7.06 -18.04
C LYS A 189 -10.44 -6.52 -18.51
N TYR A 190 -10.56 -5.21 -18.69
CA TYR A 190 -11.77 -4.56 -19.17
C TYR A 190 -12.14 -5.00 -20.60
N MET A 191 -11.15 -5.11 -21.49
CA MET A 191 -11.34 -5.51 -22.89
C MET A 191 -11.45 -7.02 -23.11
N LYS A 192 -11.05 -7.84 -22.11
CA LYS A 192 -10.97 -9.30 -22.22
C LYS A 192 -12.24 -9.94 -22.80
N SER A 193 -13.40 -9.66 -22.20
CA SER A 193 -14.67 -10.26 -22.65
C SER A 193 -15.05 -9.86 -24.08
N THR A 194 -14.65 -8.66 -24.52
CA THR A 194 -14.87 -8.19 -25.89
C THR A 194 -13.97 -8.94 -26.87
N TYR A 195 -12.71 -9.16 -26.51
CA TYR A 195 -11.79 -9.97 -27.33
C TYR A 195 -12.23 -11.44 -27.40
N GLU A 196 -12.72 -12.02 -26.30
CA GLU A 196 -13.25 -13.40 -26.29
C GLU A 196 -14.44 -13.53 -27.27
N LYS A 197 -15.43 -12.64 -27.15
CA LYS A 197 -16.57 -12.59 -28.09
C LYS A 197 -16.13 -12.37 -29.54
N ALA A 198 -15.12 -11.53 -29.75
CA ALA A 198 -14.57 -11.26 -31.08
C ALA A 198 -13.87 -12.49 -31.67
N ALA A 199 -13.17 -13.28 -30.85
CA ALA A 199 -12.51 -14.51 -31.27
C ALA A 199 -13.50 -15.63 -31.64
N GLU A 200 -14.66 -15.66 -30.99
CA GLU A 200 -15.74 -16.62 -31.25
C GLU A 200 -16.64 -16.25 -32.44
N ALA A 201 -16.60 -15.00 -32.89
CA ALA A 201 -17.43 -14.51 -33.98
C ALA A 201 -17.06 -15.17 -35.32
N ASN A 202 -18.07 -15.66 -36.04
CA ASN A 202 -17.94 -16.30 -37.34
C ASN A 202 -19.12 -15.95 -38.28
N GLY A 203 -18.98 -16.32 -39.56
CA GLY A 203 -20.02 -16.20 -40.59
C GLY A 203 -20.00 -14.89 -41.39
N ASP A 204 -21.01 -14.72 -42.23
CA ASP A 204 -21.14 -13.54 -43.09
C ASP A 204 -21.28 -12.25 -42.26
N GLY A 205 -20.67 -11.17 -42.74
CA GLY A 205 -20.64 -9.89 -42.04
C GLY A 205 -19.75 -9.85 -40.80
N LEU A 206 -18.92 -10.88 -40.54
CA LEU A 206 -17.98 -10.95 -39.41
C LEU A 206 -17.21 -9.66 -39.21
N TYR A 207 -16.61 -9.15 -40.29
CA TYR A 207 -15.75 -7.98 -40.22
C TYR A 207 -16.45 -6.73 -39.67
N GLN A 208 -17.69 -6.48 -40.10
CA GLN A 208 -18.49 -5.37 -39.60
C GLN A 208 -18.88 -5.58 -38.13
N ARG A 209 -19.26 -6.81 -37.76
CA ARG A 209 -19.59 -7.18 -36.39
C ARG A 209 -18.41 -7.02 -35.43
N LEU A 210 -17.18 -7.37 -35.86
CA LEU A 210 -15.97 -7.18 -35.05
C LEU A 210 -15.72 -5.71 -34.76
N LYS A 211 -15.87 -4.84 -35.77
CA LYS A 211 -15.75 -3.39 -35.59
C LYS A 211 -16.79 -2.84 -34.64
N GLU A 212 -18.05 -3.23 -34.81
CA GLU A 212 -19.14 -2.81 -33.93
C GLU A 212 -18.89 -3.26 -32.49
N LEU A 213 -18.39 -4.48 -32.28
CA LEU A 213 -18.10 -5.02 -30.96
C LEU A 213 -16.96 -4.27 -30.26
N ILE A 214 -15.82 -4.07 -30.95
CA ILE A 214 -14.65 -3.37 -30.40
C ILE A 214 -14.96 -1.88 -30.20
N ASN A 215 -15.49 -1.21 -31.22
CA ASN A 215 -15.82 0.21 -31.14
C ASN A 215 -16.96 0.47 -30.17
N GLY A 216 -17.95 -0.42 -30.07
CA GLY A 216 -19.03 -0.30 -29.08
C GLY A 216 -18.46 -0.31 -27.67
N LYS A 217 -17.51 -1.20 -27.36
CA LYS A 217 -16.88 -1.27 -26.04
C LYS A 217 -16.07 -0.03 -25.69
N VAL A 218 -15.39 0.57 -26.67
CA VAL A 218 -14.47 1.71 -26.45
C VAL A 218 -15.20 3.06 -26.55
N LYS A 219 -16.05 3.25 -27.57
CA LYS A 219 -16.68 4.55 -27.88
C LYS A 219 -18.01 4.77 -27.18
N GLN A 220 -18.79 3.71 -26.96
CA GLN A 220 -20.16 3.82 -26.45
C GLN A 220 -20.26 3.56 -24.94
N ASN A 221 -19.12 3.33 -24.28
CA ASN A 221 -19.08 3.09 -22.84
C ASN A 221 -18.45 4.30 -22.12
N PRO A 222 -19.26 5.23 -21.57
CA PRO A 222 -18.74 6.39 -20.87
C PRO A 222 -18.00 6.02 -19.58
N ASP A 223 -18.26 4.83 -19.02
CA ASP A 223 -17.70 4.39 -17.74
C ASP A 223 -16.32 3.72 -17.89
N LEU A 224 -15.72 3.65 -19.07
CA LEU A 224 -14.44 2.94 -19.28
C LEU A 224 -13.35 3.44 -18.31
N PHE A 225 -13.07 4.74 -18.33
CA PHE A 225 -12.00 5.32 -17.52
C PHE A 225 -12.38 5.43 -16.05
N ASN A 226 -13.64 5.73 -15.76
CA ASN A 226 -14.17 5.71 -14.40
C ASN A 226 -14.03 4.31 -13.75
N ASN A 227 -14.29 3.23 -14.50
CA ASN A 227 -14.09 1.87 -14.00
C ASN A 227 -12.61 1.55 -13.75
N ILE A 228 -11.69 2.03 -14.60
CA ILE A 228 -10.25 1.88 -14.38
C ILE A 228 -9.84 2.63 -13.10
N ARG A 229 -10.37 3.83 -12.88
CA ARG A 229 -10.12 4.64 -11.67
C ARG A 229 -10.62 3.94 -10.41
N LEU A 230 -11.88 3.50 -10.40
CA LEU A 230 -12.47 2.76 -9.27
C LEU A 230 -11.69 1.49 -8.96
N GLN A 231 -11.19 0.79 -9.99
CA GLN A 231 -10.35 -0.38 -9.81
C GLN A 231 -8.98 -0.03 -9.21
N LEU A 232 -8.35 1.07 -9.65
CA LEU A 232 -7.12 1.57 -9.06
C LEU A 232 -7.31 1.94 -7.58
N GLU A 233 -8.38 2.64 -7.25
CA GLU A 233 -8.73 3.03 -5.88
C GLU A 233 -8.92 1.81 -4.99
N ASP A 234 -9.67 0.81 -5.47
CA ASP A 234 -9.90 -0.43 -4.72
C ASP A 234 -8.61 -1.20 -4.45
N GLU A 235 -7.76 -1.38 -5.46
CA GLU A 235 -6.46 -2.05 -5.31
C GLU A 235 -5.51 -1.27 -4.40
N TYR A 236 -5.41 0.05 -4.58
CA TYR A 236 -4.58 0.89 -3.71
C TYR A 236 -5.06 0.84 -2.25
N ARG A 237 -6.37 0.92 -2.02
CA ARG A 237 -6.97 0.79 -0.69
C ARG A 237 -6.66 -0.56 -0.05
N LYS A 238 -6.73 -1.66 -0.80
CA LYS A 238 -6.35 -3.00 -0.30
C LYS A 238 -4.90 -3.03 0.16
N LEU A 239 -3.98 -2.46 -0.62
CA LEU A 239 -2.56 -2.38 -0.25
C LEU A 239 -2.36 -1.57 1.03
N THR A 240 -3.02 -0.42 1.17
CA THR A 240 -2.94 0.41 2.38
C THR A 240 -3.50 -0.31 3.61
N LEU A 241 -4.64 -0.98 3.47
CA LEU A 241 -5.26 -1.74 4.56
C LEU A 241 -4.41 -2.94 4.99
N ASP A 242 -3.82 -3.68 4.04
CA ASP A 242 -2.90 -4.79 4.32
C ASP A 242 -1.67 -4.30 5.09
N ALA A 243 -1.02 -3.24 4.60
CA ALA A 243 0.14 -2.65 5.26
C ALA A 243 -0.19 -2.17 6.69
N GLY A 244 -1.31 -1.45 6.86
CA GLY A 244 -1.77 -0.99 8.16
C GLY A 244 -2.05 -2.14 9.14
N THR A 245 -2.72 -3.19 8.67
CA THR A 245 -3.03 -4.39 9.47
C THR A 245 -1.75 -5.11 9.91
N LYS A 246 -0.77 -5.27 9.00
CA LYS A 246 0.53 -5.88 9.30
C LYS A 246 1.33 -5.05 10.32
N ILE A 247 1.36 -3.73 10.16
CA ILE A 247 2.03 -2.82 11.12
C ILE A 247 1.38 -2.95 12.50
N GLN A 248 0.04 -2.89 12.57
CA GLN A 248 -0.69 -3.05 13.83
C GLN A 248 -0.39 -4.39 14.50
N ALA A 249 -0.43 -5.50 13.75
CA ALA A 249 -0.12 -6.83 14.28
C ALA A 249 1.32 -6.93 14.81
N SER A 250 2.29 -6.33 14.10
CA SER A 250 3.69 -6.25 14.53
C SER A 250 3.83 -5.47 15.84
N ASN A 251 3.21 -4.30 15.93
CA ASN A 251 3.18 -3.48 17.13
C ASN A 251 2.61 -4.25 18.33
N GLU A 252 1.41 -4.84 18.17
CA GLU A 252 0.75 -5.60 19.22
C GLU A 252 1.60 -6.77 19.73
N LYS A 253 2.26 -7.49 18.81
CA LYS A 253 3.17 -8.60 19.13
C LYS A 253 4.33 -8.13 20.01
N HIS A 254 5.04 -7.08 19.61
CA HIS A 254 6.24 -6.64 20.33
C HIS A 254 5.91 -5.88 21.62
N PHE A 255 4.89 -5.03 21.64
CA PHE A 255 4.46 -4.37 22.89
C PHE A 255 3.93 -5.36 23.91
N ARG A 256 3.19 -6.39 23.50
CA ARG A 256 2.77 -7.46 24.41
C ARG A 256 3.98 -8.15 25.05
N ALA A 257 5.00 -8.48 24.26
CA ALA A 257 6.22 -9.09 24.80
C ALA A 257 6.95 -8.18 25.80
N ILE A 258 7.00 -6.87 25.53
CA ILE A 258 7.60 -5.90 26.44
C ILE A 258 6.80 -5.80 27.75
N ARG A 259 5.46 -5.70 27.65
CA ARG A 259 4.58 -5.67 28.83
C ARG A 259 4.74 -6.94 29.68
N THR A 260 4.77 -8.11 29.06
CA THR A 260 5.03 -9.38 29.76
C THR A 260 6.37 -9.39 30.47
N ALA A 261 7.44 -8.88 29.84
CA ALA A 261 8.75 -8.79 30.48
C ALA A 261 8.73 -7.87 31.72
N LEU A 262 8.05 -6.73 31.64
CA LEU A 262 7.86 -5.82 32.77
C LEU A 262 7.03 -6.44 33.90
N ASP A 263 5.97 -7.18 33.56
CA ASP A 263 5.13 -7.86 34.55
C ASP A 263 5.87 -9.00 35.25
N ILE A 264 6.70 -9.77 34.54
CA ILE A 264 7.57 -10.80 35.13
C ILE A 264 8.53 -10.16 36.14
N LEU A 265 9.12 -9.01 35.81
CA LEU A 265 10.01 -8.31 36.75
C LEU A 265 9.28 -7.82 37.97
N ARG A 266 8.06 -7.29 37.79
CA ARG A 266 7.21 -6.88 38.91
C ARG A 266 6.86 -8.05 39.83
N THR A 267 6.50 -9.21 39.25
CA THR A 267 6.02 -10.38 40.00
C THR A 267 7.14 -11.23 40.61
N LYS A 268 8.21 -11.54 39.86
CA LYS A 268 9.38 -12.25 40.42
C LYS A 268 10.03 -11.47 41.55
N ASN A 269 10.12 -10.14 41.44
CA ASN A 269 10.70 -9.33 42.51
C ASN A 269 9.75 -9.20 43.72
N ALA A 270 8.43 -9.16 43.51
CA ALA A 270 7.47 -9.22 44.61
C ALA A 270 7.55 -10.55 45.39
N ALA A 271 7.82 -11.67 44.70
CA ALA A 271 7.87 -13.01 45.29
C ALA A 271 9.23 -13.36 45.93
N VAL A 272 10.36 -12.92 45.36
CA VAL A 272 11.71 -13.33 45.80
C VAL A 272 12.33 -12.34 46.81
N GLU A 273 12.07 -11.04 46.67
CA GLU A 273 12.73 -9.97 47.43
C GLU A 273 11.80 -9.27 48.44
N GLY A 274 10.48 -9.41 48.27
CA GLY A 274 9.45 -8.77 49.12
C GLY A 274 9.50 -9.19 50.60
N GLU A 275 10.09 -10.36 50.90
CA GLU A 275 10.28 -10.86 52.26
C GLU A 275 11.62 -10.43 52.90
N ARG A 276 12.60 -9.94 52.12
CA ARG A 276 13.97 -9.67 52.60
C ARG A 276 14.42 -8.21 52.47
N ASN A 277 13.91 -7.43 51.52
CA ASN A 277 14.36 -6.04 51.31
C ASN A 277 13.25 -5.12 50.74
N SER A 278 12.51 -4.45 51.63
CA SER A 278 11.43 -3.51 51.27
C SER A 278 11.90 -2.36 50.38
N THR A 279 13.11 -1.87 50.61
CA THR A 279 13.74 -0.77 49.86
C THR A 279 13.99 -1.14 48.38
N PHE A 280 14.39 -2.39 48.11
CA PHE A 280 14.56 -2.88 46.75
C PHE A 280 13.22 -2.99 46.02
N ARG A 281 12.19 -3.53 46.69
CA ARG A 281 10.83 -3.65 46.16
C ARG A 281 10.26 -2.30 45.71
N ASP A 282 10.40 -1.27 46.54
CA ASP A 282 9.85 0.04 46.24
C ASP A 282 10.62 0.75 45.11
N ARG A 283 11.94 0.52 44.98
CA ARG A 283 12.74 0.99 43.83
C ARG A 283 12.36 0.33 42.52
N MET A 284 12.21 -1.00 42.49
CA MET A 284 11.79 -1.72 41.29
C MET A 284 10.35 -1.37 40.88
N ARG A 285 9.44 -1.19 41.85
CA ARG A 285 8.08 -0.71 41.58
C ARG A 285 8.12 0.68 40.92
N LYS A 286 8.97 1.58 41.42
CA LYS A 286 9.18 2.90 40.83
C LYS A 286 9.69 2.80 39.39
N GLN A 287 10.66 1.94 39.11
CA GLN A 287 11.17 1.74 37.75
C GLN A 287 10.12 1.22 36.75
N VAL A 288 9.27 0.27 37.17
CA VAL A 288 8.17 -0.21 36.31
C VAL A 288 7.15 0.90 36.07
N LEU A 289 6.85 1.71 37.09
CA LEU A 289 5.98 2.89 36.96
C LEU A 289 6.59 3.97 36.06
N ASP A 290 7.90 4.16 36.07
CA ASP A 290 8.60 5.13 35.22
C ASP A 290 8.71 4.64 33.76
N ALA A 291 8.76 3.32 33.53
CA ALA A 291 8.80 2.72 32.19
C ALA A 291 7.43 2.68 31.48
N GLN A 292 6.32 2.62 32.22
CA GLN A 292 4.96 2.57 31.65
C GLN A 292 4.58 3.81 30.82
N PRO A 293 4.84 5.07 31.26
CA PRO A 293 4.62 6.27 30.46
C PRO A 293 5.44 6.29 29.17
N ILE A 294 6.63 5.68 29.20
CA ILE A 294 7.51 5.58 28.02
C ILE A 294 6.87 4.66 26.98
N LEU A 295 6.41 3.48 27.40
CA LEU A 295 5.69 2.56 26.50
C LEU A 295 4.44 3.20 25.91
N ARG A 296 3.68 3.92 26.73
CA ARG A 296 2.51 4.65 26.28
C ARG A 296 2.87 5.71 25.24
N LYS A 297 3.96 6.46 25.42
CA LYS A 297 4.45 7.41 24.41
C LYS A 297 4.86 6.74 23.10
N ILE A 298 5.51 5.57 23.15
CA ILE A 298 5.87 4.84 21.92
C ILE A 298 4.58 4.36 21.23
N GLU A 299 3.62 3.82 21.98
CA GLU A 299 2.31 3.41 21.45
C GLU A 299 1.55 4.60 20.82
N GLU A 300 1.56 5.77 21.45
CA GLU A 300 0.97 7.01 20.94
C GLU A 300 1.67 7.54 19.68
N CYS A 301 3.00 7.43 19.61
CA CYS A 301 3.77 7.85 18.43
C CYS A 301 3.55 6.92 17.23
N ILE A 302 3.25 5.65 17.49
CA ILE A 302 2.96 4.65 16.46
C ILE A 302 1.48 4.69 16.02
N ALA A 303 0.58 5.15 16.89
CA ALA A 303 -0.84 5.29 16.58
C ALA A 303 -1.20 6.58 15.80
N LYS A 304 -0.28 7.54 15.70
CA LYS A 304 -0.41 8.78 14.91
C LYS A 304 0.29 8.66 13.56
#